data_AF-A0A1Q4BW22-F1
#
_entry.id   AF-A0A1Q4BW22-F1
#
_cell.length_a   1.000
_cell.length_b   1.000
_cell.length_c   1.000
_cell.angle_alpha   90.00
_cell.angle_beta   90.00
_cell.angle_gamma   90.00
#
_symmetry.space_group_name_H-M   'P 1'
#
loop_
_entity.id
_entity.type
_entity.pdbx_description
1 polymer ?
#
loop_
_entity_poly.entity_id
_entity_poly.type
_entity_poly.pdbx_seq_one_letter_code
_entity_poly.pdbx_strand_id
1 'polypeptide(L)'
;MSLIFKPPSAPFVVAEKDLKRAFKEHALIVGDMRRSIGRQKQSILGTVRKQLTLDVGVEIVTAMLDDFDKRNGKLEKPIAHLYFEKGRRAWVSQRLSQMASLKWSATGGNDVERLWNAVGDLVITGRTKTGLNIYHPSDSATGIEIGCFLGLVRGRSVSAAHRSSEAVQLLTDGAAAIGDRTLEVAYAEECERYRFTG
;
A
#
# COMPACT_ATOMS: atom_id res chain seq x y z
N MET A 1 -16.65 34.40 -32.44
CA MET A 1 -16.21 33.43 -31.42
C MET A 1 -14.71 33.25 -31.55
N SER A 2 -13.92 33.88 -30.66
CA SER A 2 -12.47 33.72 -30.61
C SER A 2 -12.12 32.41 -29.91
N LEU A 3 -11.55 31.46 -30.64
CA LEU A 3 -10.94 30.25 -30.10
C LEU A 3 -9.70 30.68 -29.28
N ILE A 4 -9.80 30.63 -27.95
CA ILE A 4 -8.66 30.84 -27.07
C ILE A 4 -7.74 29.62 -27.23
N PHE A 5 -6.69 29.79 -28.03
CA PHE A 5 -5.62 28.80 -28.15
C PHE A 5 -4.81 28.83 -26.85
N LYS A 6 -5.08 27.91 -25.92
CA LYS A 6 -4.19 27.71 -24.78
C LYS A 6 -2.90 27.09 -25.31
N PRO A 7 -1.72 27.74 -25.15
CA PRO A 7 -0.46 27.13 -25.53
C PRO A 7 -0.28 25.82 -24.75
N PRO A 8 0.33 24.78 -25.36
CA PRO A 8 0.62 23.55 -24.65
C PRO A 8 1.44 23.86 -23.40
N SER A 9 1.08 23.23 -22.28
CA SER A 9 1.84 23.35 -21.03
C SER A 9 3.30 22.99 -21.28
N ALA A 10 4.21 23.79 -20.71
CA ALA A 10 5.64 23.51 -20.78
C ALA A 10 5.90 22.08 -20.29
N PRO A 11 6.73 21.30 -21.01
CA PRO A 11 6.98 19.92 -20.61
C PRO A 11 7.61 19.88 -19.23
N PHE A 12 7.06 19.04 -18.35
CA PHE A 12 7.58 18.85 -17.00
C PHE A 12 8.15 17.44 -16.86
N VAL A 13 9.10 17.30 -15.93
CA VAL A 13 9.76 16.03 -15.66
C VAL A 13 9.13 15.40 -14.43
N VAL A 14 8.66 14.16 -14.56
CA VAL A 14 8.12 13.38 -13.45
C VAL A 14 9.28 12.68 -12.75
N ALA A 15 9.60 13.14 -11.54
CA ALA A 15 10.63 12.51 -10.75
C ALA A 15 10.17 11.17 -10.16
N GLU A 16 11.11 10.23 -10.01
CA GLU A 16 10.80 8.90 -9.46
C GLU A 16 10.14 8.99 -8.07
N LYS A 17 10.57 9.94 -7.23
CA LYS A 17 9.99 10.15 -5.90
C LYS A 17 8.50 10.53 -5.96
N ASP A 18 8.12 11.36 -6.93
CA ASP A 18 6.76 11.86 -7.07
C ASP A 18 5.85 10.77 -7.63
N LEU A 19 6.35 9.98 -8.58
CA LEU A 19 5.69 8.79 -9.07
C LEU A 19 5.44 7.77 -7.94
N LYS A 20 6.46 7.49 -7.11
CA LYS A 20 6.32 6.57 -5.96
C LYS A 20 5.25 7.03 -4.99
N ARG A 21 5.26 8.32 -4.64
CA ARG A 21 4.28 8.91 -3.72
C ARG A 21 2.86 8.79 -4.27
N ALA A 22 2.66 9.19 -5.53
CA ALA A 22 1.36 9.14 -6.16
C ALA A 22 0.87 7.70 -6.38
N PHE A 23 1.76 6.76 -6.74
CA PHE A 23 1.41 5.35 -6.83
C PHE A 23 0.95 4.80 -5.47
N LYS A 24 1.69 5.09 -4.40
CA LYS A 24 1.32 4.69 -3.03
C LYS A 24 -0.08 5.21 -2.67
N GLU A 25 -0.33 6.50 -2.90
CA GLU A 25 -1.63 7.13 -2.59
C GLU A 25 -2.78 6.44 -3.34
N HIS A 26 -2.64 6.24 -4.66
CA HIS A 26 -3.68 5.59 -5.45
C HIS A 26 -3.85 4.11 -5.11
N ALA A 27 -2.76 3.38 -4.84
CA ALA A 27 -2.84 1.98 -4.43
C ALA A 27 -3.61 1.81 -3.11
N LEU A 28 -3.36 2.70 -2.13
CA LEU A 28 -4.08 2.69 -0.86
C LEU A 28 -5.56 3.03 -1.05
N ILE A 29 -5.89 4.02 -1.88
CA ILE A 29 -7.30 4.38 -2.15
C ILE A 29 -8.05 3.24 -2.88
N VAL A 30 -7.43 2.63 -3.89
CA VAL A 30 -8.04 1.54 -4.68
C VAL A 30 -8.25 0.30 -3.84
N GLY A 31 -7.27 -0.04 -3.00
CA GLY A 31 -7.31 -1.21 -2.12
C GLY A 31 -8.14 -1.02 -0.85
N ASP A 32 -8.53 0.20 -0.49
CA ASP A 32 -9.33 0.47 0.71
C ASP A 32 -10.81 0.10 0.49
N MET A 33 -11.19 -1.05 1.01
CA MET A 33 -12.53 -1.62 0.90
C MET A 33 -13.47 -1.17 2.02
N ARG A 34 -13.04 -0.32 2.98
CA ARG A 34 -13.89 0.16 4.08
C ARG A 34 -15.08 0.95 3.56
N ARG A 35 -16.25 0.84 4.18
CA ARG A 35 -17.40 1.72 3.86
C ARG A 35 -16.99 3.18 4.12
N SER A 36 -17.01 4.00 3.07
CA SER A 36 -16.67 5.43 3.19
C SER A 36 -17.82 6.15 3.88
N ILE A 37 -17.52 6.86 4.97
CA ILE A 37 -18.40 7.85 5.58
C ILE A 37 -17.92 9.21 5.05
N GLY A 38 -18.75 9.92 4.29
CA GLY A 38 -18.40 11.20 3.66
C GLY A 38 -17.96 11.09 2.20
N ARG A 39 -17.16 12.05 1.72
CA ARG A 39 -16.75 12.14 0.30
C ARG A 39 -15.79 11.01 -0.05
N GLN A 40 -16.14 10.22 -1.05
CA GLN A 40 -15.25 9.17 -1.56
C GLN A 40 -13.93 9.77 -2.06
N LYS A 41 -12.82 9.24 -1.55
CA LYS A 41 -11.48 9.52 -2.10
C LYS A 41 -11.43 9.01 -3.53
N GLN A 42 -10.92 9.83 -4.44
CA GLN A 42 -10.77 9.45 -5.85
C GLN A 42 -9.34 8.99 -6.12
N SER A 43 -9.21 7.89 -6.84
CA SER A 43 -7.93 7.44 -7.38
C SER A 43 -7.77 7.89 -8.84
N ILE A 44 -6.60 7.63 -9.43
CA ILE A 44 -6.37 7.81 -10.87
C ILE A 44 -7.29 6.94 -11.74
N LEU A 45 -7.88 5.88 -11.16
CA LEU A 45 -8.89 5.01 -11.79
C LEU A 45 -10.33 5.48 -11.50
N GLY A 46 -10.50 6.67 -10.90
CA GLY A 46 -11.79 7.21 -10.48
C GLY A 46 -12.21 6.73 -9.09
N THR A 47 -13.52 6.54 -8.88
CA THR A 47 -14.13 6.07 -7.62
C THR A 47 -14.10 4.55 -7.44
N VAL A 48 -13.35 3.86 -8.29
CA VAL A 48 -13.29 2.40 -8.33
C VAL A 48 -12.50 1.85 -7.14
N ARG A 49 -13.10 0.91 -6.42
CA ARG A 49 -12.43 0.08 -5.41
C ARG A 49 -12.28 -1.33 -5.95
N LYS A 50 -11.06 -1.84 -5.89
CA LYS A 50 -10.70 -3.16 -6.42
C LYS A 50 -9.78 -3.82 -5.43
N GLN A 51 -9.89 -5.14 -5.34
CA GLN A 51 -8.91 -5.96 -4.68
C GLN A 51 -7.52 -5.68 -5.26
N LEU A 52 -6.61 -5.17 -4.43
CA LEU A 52 -5.30 -4.74 -4.92
C LEU A 52 -4.45 -5.98 -5.21
N THR A 53 -4.13 -6.17 -6.48
CA THR A 53 -3.23 -7.22 -6.99
C THR A 53 -2.15 -6.58 -7.84
N LEU A 54 -1.18 -7.39 -8.30
CA LEU A 54 -0.16 -6.92 -9.24
C LEU A 54 -0.79 -6.30 -10.51
N ASP A 55 -1.83 -6.92 -11.05
CA ASP A 55 -2.45 -6.46 -12.28
C ASP A 55 -3.18 -5.12 -12.08
N VAL A 56 -3.88 -4.97 -10.96
CA VAL A 56 -4.50 -3.68 -10.58
C VAL A 56 -3.43 -2.61 -10.34
N GLY A 57 -2.29 -2.95 -9.74
CA GLY A 57 -1.18 -2.02 -9.60
C GLY A 57 -0.60 -1.57 -10.96
N VAL A 58 -0.54 -2.47 -11.95
CA VAL A 58 -0.13 -2.12 -13.32
C VAL A 58 -1.17 -1.21 -14.00
N GLU A 59 -2.46 -1.44 -13.76
CA GLU A 59 -3.56 -0.56 -14.21
C GLU A 59 -3.39 0.86 -13.66
N ILE A 60 -3.13 1.00 -12.35
CA ILE A 60 -2.86 2.30 -11.69
C ILE A 60 -1.69 3.01 -12.38
N VAL A 61 -0.54 2.36 -12.53
CA VAL A 61 0.64 2.99 -13.15
C VAL A 61 0.34 3.39 -14.59
N THR A 62 -0.36 2.55 -15.34
CA THR A 62 -0.72 2.85 -16.73
C THR A 62 -1.58 4.11 -16.81
N ALA A 63 -2.62 4.22 -15.98
CA ALA A 63 -3.46 5.41 -15.92
C ALA A 63 -2.70 6.67 -15.49
N MET A 64 -1.72 6.54 -14.58
CA MET A 64 -0.84 7.66 -14.19
C MET A 64 0.02 8.13 -15.37
N LEU A 65 0.60 7.20 -16.14
CA LEU A 65 1.41 7.55 -17.31
C LEU A 65 0.58 8.24 -18.38
N ASP A 66 -0.63 7.75 -18.65
CA ASP A 66 -1.57 8.39 -19.60
C ASP A 66 -1.92 9.81 -19.15
N ASP A 67 -2.11 10.02 -17.85
CA ASP A 67 -2.40 11.33 -17.28
C ASP A 67 -1.19 12.29 -17.30
N PHE A 68 0.03 11.77 -17.15
CA PHE A 68 1.23 12.57 -17.36
C PHE A 68 1.40 12.95 -18.83
N ASP A 69 1.20 12.01 -19.75
CA ASP A 69 1.33 12.25 -21.19
C ASP A 69 0.33 13.31 -21.67
N LYS A 70 -0.93 13.25 -21.22
CA LYS A 70 -1.97 14.28 -21.46
C LYS A 70 -1.55 15.69 -21.01
N ARG A 71 -0.67 15.78 -20.02
CA ARG A 71 -0.17 17.04 -19.46
C ARG A 71 1.20 17.44 -20.00
N ASN A 72 1.70 16.73 -21.02
CA ASN A 72 3.03 16.91 -21.62
C ASN A 72 4.18 16.57 -20.64
N GLY A 73 3.94 15.62 -19.73
CA GLY A 73 4.93 15.14 -18.76
C GLY A 73 5.86 14.09 -19.35
N LYS A 74 7.12 14.10 -18.94
CA LYS A 74 8.11 13.07 -19.31
C LYS A 74 8.71 12.43 -18.07
N LEU A 75 8.84 11.10 -18.09
CA LEU A 75 9.52 10.37 -17.03
C LEU A 75 11.02 10.68 -16.99
N GLU A 76 11.60 10.75 -15.79
CA GLU A 76 13.06 10.74 -15.63
C GLU A 76 13.69 9.45 -16.17
N LYS A 77 14.96 9.53 -16.61
CA LYS A 77 15.71 8.39 -17.15
C LYS A 77 15.63 7.10 -16.32
N PRO A 78 15.74 7.12 -14.96
CA PRO A 78 15.69 5.90 -14.16
C PRO A 78 14.37 5.15 -14.26
N ILE A 79 13.27 5.85 -14.55
CA ILE A 79 11.92 5.29 -14.64
C ILE A 79 11.36 5.28 -16.07
N ALA A 80 12.17 5.63 -17.08
CA ALA A 80 11.76 5.57 -18.48
C ALA A 80 11.37 4.14 -18.94
N HIS A 81 11.87 3.11 -18.26
CA HIS A 81 11.49 1.71 -18.53
C HIS A 81 9.99 1.43 -18.29
N LEU A 82 9.27 2.30 -17.59
CA LEU A 82 7.83 2.17 -17.34
C LEU A 82 6.96 2.43 -18.57
N TYR A 83 7.50 2.98 -19.66
CA TYR A 83 6.78 3.01 -20.93
C TYR A 83 6.52 1.59 -21.48
N PHE A 84 7.33 0.61 -21.11
CA PHE A 84 7.16 -0.79 -21.49
C PHE A 84 6.39 -1.57 -20.42
N GLU A 85 5.47 -2.44 -20.86
CA GLU A 85 4.63 -3.23 -19.95
C GLU A 85 5.43 -4.11 -18.99
N LYS A 86 6.46 -4.81 -19.50
CA LYS A 86 7.36 -5.62 -18.67
C LYS A 86 8.04 -4.80 -17.58
N GLY A 87 8.44 -3.56 -17.91
CA GLY A 87 9.01 -2.61 -16.97
C GLY A 87 8.01 -2.20 -15.89
N ARG A 88 6.77 -1.86 -16.27
CA ARG A 88 5.69 -1.56 -15.31
C ARG A 88 5.44 -2.71 -14.36
N ARG A 89 5.27 -3.93 -14.89
CA ARG A 89 4.98 -5.11 -14.08
C ARG A 89 6.08 -5.39 -13.04
N ALA A 90 7.35 -5.32 -13.45
CA ALA A 90 8.48 -5.52 -12.53
C ALA A 90 8.53 -4.43 -11.45
N TRP A 91 8.36 -3.16 -11.84
CA TRP A 91 8.37 -2.03 -10.91
C TRP A 91 7.21 -2.10 -9.91
N VAL A 92 5.98 -2.35 -10.37
CA VAL A 92 4.79 -2.48 -9.49
C VAL A 92 4.98 -3.63 -8.52
N SER A 93 5.47 -4.79 -8.99
CA SER A 93 5.75 -5.93 -8.12
C SER A 93 6.74 -5.58 -7.00
N GLN A 94 7.82 -4.87 -7.34
CA GLN A 94 8.79 -4.39 -6.37
C GLN A 94 8.15 -3.41 -5.38
N ARG A 95 7.32 -2.47 -5.84
CA ARG A 95 6.69 -1.45 -4.98
C ARG A 95 5.66 -2.03 -4.04
N LEU A 96 4.76 -2.88 -4.53
CA LEU A 96 3.79 -3.56 -3.67
C LEU A 96 4.50 -4.45 -2.62
N SER A 97 5.60 -5.10 -2.99
CA SER A 97 6.40 -5.90 -2.05
C SER A 97 7.09 -5.04 -0.98
N GLN A 98 7.58 -3.85 -1.35
CA GLN A 98 8.15 -2.88 -0.40
C GLN A 98 7.09 -2.30 0.53
N MET A 99 5.93 -1.93 -0.01
CA MET A 99 4.78 -1.45 0.77
C MET A 99 4.25 -2.53 1.74
N ALA A 100 4.39 -3.81 1.39
CA ALA A 100 4.02 -4.94 2.25
C ALA A 100 5.17 -5.50 3.10
N SER A 101 6.31 -4.81 3.17
CA SER A 101 7.47 -5.29 3.94
C SER A 101 7.28 -5.06 5.44
N LEU A 102 7.74 -6.03 6.24
CA LEU A 102 7.74 -5.97 7.70
C LEU A 102 9.07 -5.42 8.21
N LYS A 103 9.01 -4.48 9.15
CA LYS A 103 10.17 -3.94 9.87
C LYS A 103 10.34 -4.69 11.19
N TRP A 104 11.31 -5.60 11.22
CA TRP A 104 11.55 -6.52 12.33
C TRP A 104 12.01 -5.84 13.62
N SER A 105 12.72 -4.73 13.50
CA SER A 105 13.27 -3.97 14.63
C SER A 105 12.32 -2.88 15.13
N ALA A 106 11.04 -2.95 14.79
CA ALA A 106 10.07 -1.96 15.24
C ALA A 106 9.79 -2.12 16.73
N THR A 107 9.97 -1.02 17.46
CA THR A 107 9.68 -0.91 18.89
C THR A 107 8.34 -0.18 19.10
N GLY A 108 7.78 -0.32 20.29
CA GLY A 108 6.53 0.33 20.69
C GLY A 108 6.25 0.06 22.16
N GLY A 109 5.47 0.93 22.81
CA GLY A 109 5.12 0.82 24.23
C GLY A 109 4.12 -0.30 24.53
N ASN A 110 3.42 -0.80 23.51
CA ASN A 110 2.48 -1.92 23.58
C ASN A 110 2.43 -2.68 22.25
N ASP A 111 1.70 -3.80 22.21
CA ASP A 111 1.65 -4.67 21.02
C ASP A 111 0.97 -4.02 19.79
N VAL A 112 0.00 -3.12 19.99
CA VAL A 112 -0.64 -2.38 18.90
C VAL A 112 0.34 -1.40 18.26
N GLU A 113 1.07 -0.63 19.07
CA GLU A 113 2.09 0.31 18.58
C GLU A 113 3.26 -0.43 17.90
N ARG A 114 3.72 -1.54 18.49
CA ARG A 114 4.75 -2.39 17.88
C ARG A 114 4.28 -2.91 16.52
N LEU A 115 3.05 -3.39 16.42
CA LEU A 115 2.48 -3.85 15.16
C LEU A 115 2.37 -2.71 14.14
N TRP A 116 1.84 -1.54 14.55
CA TRP A 116 1.73 -0.33 13.71
C TRP A 116 3.07 0.07 13.11
N ASN A 117 4.12 0.10 13.93
CA ASN A 117 5.47 0.48 13.50
C ASN A 117 6.14 -0.59 12.62
N ALA A 118 5.72 -1.85 12.76
CA ALA A 118 6.31 -2.97 12.05
C ALA A 118 5.70 -3.21 10.66
N VAL A 119 4.38 -3.12 10.53
CA VAL A 119 3.72 -3.34 9.24
C VAL A 119 4.02 -2.20 8.28
N GLY A 120 4.14 -2.55 7.00
CA GLY A 120 4.20 -1.56 5.95
C GLY A 120 2.83 -0.92 5.69
N ASP A 121 2.72 -0.19 4.59
CA ASP A 121 1.47 0.41 4.15
C ASP A 121 0.42 -0.63 3.71
N LEU A 122 0.86 -1.85 3.41
CA LEU A 122 0.02 -2.96 2.95
C LEU A 122 0.28 -4.22 3.80
N VAL A 123 -0.73 -5.08 3.88
CA VAL A 123 -0.61 -6.46 4.35
C VAL A 123 -1.09 -7.42 3.26
N ILE A 124 -0.52 -8.62 3.22
CA ILE A 124 -0.92 -9.63 2.23
C ILE A 124 -2.00 -10.50 2.85
N THR A 125 -3.20 -10.48 2.28
CA THR A 125 -4.38 -11.16 2.85
C THR A 125 -4.72 -12.46 2.13
N GLY A 126 -4.07 -12.74 1.00
CA GLY A 126 -4.28 -13.98 0.27
C GLY A 126 -3.52 -14.06 -1.04
N ARG A 127 -3.87 -15.06 -1.85
CA ARG A 127 -3.43 -15.16 -3.24
C ARG A 127 -4.61 -15.39 -4.18
N THR A 128 -4.52 -14.84 -5.39
CA THR A 128 -5.45 -15.14 -6.48
C THR A 128 -5.29 -16.60 -6.94
N LYS A 129 -6.22 -17.08 -7.77
CA LYS A 129 -6.10 -18.41 -8.43
C LYS A 129 -4.83 -18.55 -9.26
N THR A 130 -4.30 -17.45 -9.78
CA THR A 130 -3.04 -17.39 -10.55
C THR A 130 -1.80 -17.27 -9.66
N GLY A 131 -1.96 -17.30 -8.33
CA GLY A 131 -0.87 -17.24 -7.36
C GLY A 131 -0.36 -15.84 -7.05
N LEU A 132 -1.02 -14.78 -7.55
CA LEU A 132 -0.63 -13.39 -7.26
C LEU A 132 -1.08 -13.00 -5.86
N ASN A 133 -0.24 -12.27 -5.13
CA ASN A 133 -0.60 -11.75 -3.82
C ASN A 133 -1.78 -10.77 -3.92
N ILE A 134 -2.64 -10.84 -2.92
CA ILE A 134 -3.71 -9.88 -2.66
C ILE A 134 -3.23 -8.98 -1.53
N TYR A 135 -3.29 -7.67 -1.76
CA TYR A 135 -2.85 -6.66 -0.82
C TYR A 135 -4.04 -5.90 -0.24
N HIS A 136 -3.93 -5.53 1.02
CA HIS A 136 -4.91 -4.74 1.76
C HIS A 136 -4.20 -3.61 2.51
N PRO A 137 -4.72 -2.37 2.53
CA PRO A 137 -4.14 -1.28 3.31
C PRO A 137 -4.08 -1.62 4.81
N SER A 138 -2.90 -1.44 5.42
CA SER A 138 -2.67 -1.86 6.81
C SER A 138 -3.50 -1.08 7.82
N ASP A 139 -3.74 0.21 7.59
CA ASP A 139 -4.62 1.07 8.40
C ASP A 139 -6.05 0.49 8.52
N SER A 140 -6.51 -0.14 7.45
CA SER A 140 -7.82 -0.76 7.33
C SER A 140 -7.85 -2.27 7.65
N ALA A 141 -6.72 -2.86 8.03
CA ALA A 141 -6.63 -4.26 8.37
C ALA A 141 -7.21 -4.52 9.77
N THR A 142 -8.04 -5.55 9.90
CA THR A 142 -8.49 -6.08 11.19
C THR A 142 -7.59 -7.24 11.64
N GLY A 143 -7.84 -7.79 12.84
CA GLY A 143 -7.17 -9.02 13.28
C GLY A 143 -7.26 -10.17 12.28
N ILE A 144 -8.32 -10.24 11.45
CA ILE A 144 -8.49 -11.26 10.41
C ILE A 144 -7.44 -11.10 9.31
N GLU A 145 -7.31 -9.90 8.72
CA GLU A 145 -6.34 -9.64 7.66
C GLU A 145 -4.90 -9.83 8.15
N ILE A 146 -4.61 -9.41 9.39
CA ILE A 146 -3.31 -9.66 10.03
C ILE A 146 -3.08 -11.16 10.24
N GLY A 147 -4.11 -11.91 10.62
CA GLY A 147 -4.07 -13.37 10.74
C GLY A 147 -3.81 -14.09 9.40
N CYS A 148 -4.42 -13.61 8.31
CA CYS A 148 -4.12 -14.10 6.96
C CYS A 148 -2.66 -13.83 6.59
N PHE A 149 -2.16 -12.64 6.92
CA PHE A 149 -0.77 -12.28 6.66
C PHE A 149 0.21 -13.15 7.43
N LEU A 150 -0.08 -13.43 8.71
CA LEU A 150 0.64 -14.39 9.54
C LEU A 150 0.73 -15.78 8.88
N GLY A 151 -0.39 -16.31 8.39
CA GLY A 151 -0.41 -17.62 7.71
C GLY A 151 0.52 -17.69 6.50
N LEU A 152 0.61 -16.60 5.74
CA LEU A 152 1.49 -16.49 4.57
C LEU A 152 2.97 -16.28 4.93
N VAL A 153 3.26 -15.65 6.07
CA VAL A 153 4.63 -15.50 6.60
C VAL A 153 5.14 -16.84 7.14
N ARG A 154 4.31 -17.62 7.85
CA ARG A 154 4.64 -18.95 8.38
C ARG A 154 5.04 -19.96 7.30
N GLY A 155 4.55 -19.80 6.06
CA GLY A 155 4.83 -20.70 4.95
C GLY A 155 6.19 -20.52 4.25
N ARG A 156 7.08 -19.61 4.71
CA ARG A 156 8.41 -19.39 4.10
C ARG A 156 9.51 -20.22 4.78
N SER A 157 10.47 -20.72 4.00
CA SER A 157 11.39 -21.83 4.33
C SER A 157 12.29 -21.65 5.57
N VAL A 158 12.84 -22.77 6.04
CA VAL A 158 13.66 -22.99 7.25
C VAL A 158 14.84 -22.02 7.41
N SER A 159 15.40 -21.45 6.33
CA SER A 159 16.51 -20.49 6.40
C SER A 159 16.11 -19.10 6.94
N ALA A 160 14.81 -18.81 7.01
CA ALA A 160 14.27 -17.60 7.62
C ALA A 160 13.69 -17.83 9.03
N ALA A 161 13.78 -19.06 9.57
CA ALA A 161 13.00 -19.52 10.73
C ALA A 161 13.05 -18.58 11.96
N HIS A 162 14.21 -18.02 12.30
CA HIS A 162 14.31 -17.14 13.47
C HIS A 162 13.61 -15.79 13.26
N ARG A 163 13.81 -15.16 12.08
CA ARG A 163 13.08 -13.96 11.67
C ARG A 163 11.59 -14.22 11.51
N SER A 164 11.24 -15.42 11.03
CA SER A 164 9.85 -15.87 10.95
C SER A 164 9.24 -16.05 12.34
N SER A 165 9.99 -16.45 13.37
CA SER A 165 9.48 -16.62 14.74
C SER A 165 9.12 -15.29 15.40
N GLU A 166 10.01 -14.30 15.33
CA GLU A 166 9.73 -12.95 15.86
C GLU A 166 8.58 -12.28 15.10
N ALA A 167 8.57 -12.43 13.77
CA ALA A 167 7.47 -11.99 12.91
C ALA A 167 6.14 -12.58 13.35
N VAL A 168 6.14 -13.89 13.57
CA VAL A 168 4.95 -14.64 13.94
C VAL A 168 4.44 -14.18 15.30
N GLN A 169 5.33 -14.02 16.28
CA GLN A 169 4.94 -13.56 17.60
C GLN A 169 4.35 -12.15 17.55
N LEU A 170 5.04 -11.22 16.90
CA LEU A 170 4.58 -9.85 16.71
C LEU A 170 3.20 -9.77 16.03
N LEU A 171 2.99 -10.51 14.94
CA LEU A 171 1.71 -10.53 14.23
C LEU A 171 0.61 -11.21 15.06
N THR A 172 0.97 -12.21 15.87
CA THR A 172 0.01 -12.91 16.75
C THR A 172 -0.45 -12.01 17.89
N ASP A 173 0.49 -11.40 18.61
CA ASP A 173 0.22 -10.50 19.73
C ASP A 173 -0.52 -9.25 19.25
N GLY A 174 -0.06 -8.66 18.14
CA GLY A 174 -0.70 -7.51 17.53
C GLY A 174 -2.12 -7.81 17.03
N ALA A 175 -2.35 -8.96 16.38
CA ALA A 175 -3.71 -9.34 15.94
C ALA A 175 -4.66 -9.54 17.13
N ALA A 176 -4.18 -10.17 18.21
CA ALA A 176 -4.96 -10.34 19.43
C ALA A 176 -5.25 -8.98 20.10
N ALA A 177 -4.27 -8.07 20.12
CA ALA A 177 -4.41 -6.75 20.71
C ALA A 177 -5.36 -5.83 19.92
N ILE A 178 -5.41 -5.93 18.58
CA ILE A 178 -6.37 -5.19 17.75
C ILE A 178 -7.81 -5.62 18.06
N GLY A 179 -8.05 -6.94 18.15
CA GLY A 179 -9.40 -7.50 18.28
C GLY A 179 -10.26 -7.24 17.03
N ASP A 180 -11.50 -6.78 17.23
CA ASP A 180 -12.47 -6.50 16.15
C ASP A 180 -12.28 -5.12 15.47
N ARG A 181 -11.33 -4.32 15.95
CA ARG A 181 -11.04 -2.98 15.41
C ARG A 181 -10.19 -3.09 14.14
N THR A 182 -10.06 -1.97 13.41
CA THR A 182 -8.95 -1.84 12.46
C THR A 182 -7.69 -1.41 13.19
N LEU A 183 -6.54 -1.67 12.59
CA LEU A 183 -5.25 -1.27 13.14
C LEU A 183 -5.16 0.26 13.35
N GLU A 184 -5.72 1.07 12.45
CA GLU A 184 -5.80 2.55 12.63
C GLU A 184 -6.60 2.95 13.88
N VAL A 185 -7.77 2.34 14.09
CA VAL A 185 -8.63 2.65 15.25
C VAL A 185 -7.94 2.23 16.54
N ALA A 186 -7.40 1.00 16.57
CA ALA A 186 -6.67 0.50 17.73
C ALA A 186 -5.49 1.41 18.09
N TYR A 187 -4.71 1.85 17.10
CA TYR A 187 -3.57 2.73 17.34
C TYR A 187 -3.99 4.13 17.81
N ALA A 188 -5.05 4.71 17.23
CA ALA A 188 -5.58 6.00 17.65
C ALA A 188 -6.02 5.99 19.12
N GLU A 189 -6.71 4.93 19.55
CA GLU A 189 -7.13 4.75 20.95
C GLU A 189 -5.93 4.66 21.91
N GLU A 190 -4.86 3.97 21.52
CA GLU A 190 -3.62 3.92 22.31
C GLU A 190 -2.97 5.32 22.40
N CYS A 191 -2.90 6.07 21.30
CA CYS A 191 -2.40 7.44 21.31
C CYS A 191 -3.22 8.36 22.23
N GLU A 192 -4.54 8.20 22.27
CA GLU A 192 -5.40 8.95 23.19
C GLU A 192 -5.13 8.59 24.65
N ARG A 193 -4.98 7.31 24.98
CA ARG A 193 -4.65 6.87 26.35
C ARG A 193 -3.39 7.55 26.88
N TYR A 194 -2.32 7.61 26.07
CA TYR A 194 -1.07 8.25 26.48
C TYR A 194 -1.19 9.77 26.70
N ARG A 195 -2.14 10.46 26.04
CA ARG A 195 -2.38 11.89 26.24
C ARG A 195 -3.04 12.24 27.57
N PHE A 196 -3.75 11.29 28.18
CA PHE A 196 -4.47 11.50 29.44
C PHE A 196 -3.76 10.92 30.67
N THR A 197 -2.66 10.19 30.47
CA THR A 197 -1.85 9.59 31.56
C THR A 197 -0.49 10.26 31.78
N GLY A 198 -0.16 11.30 31.00
CA GLY A 198 1.05 12.12 31.16
C GLY A 198 0.71 13.53 31.63
#